data_AF-A0A3N1CTW9-F1
#
_entry.id   AF-A0A3N1CTW9-F1
#
_cell.length_a   1.000
_cell.length_b   1.000
_cell.length_c   1.000
_cell.angle_alpha   90.00
_cell.angle_beta   90.00
_cell.angle_gamma   90.00
#
_symmetry.space_group_name_H-M   'P 1'
#
loop_
_entity.id
_entity.type
_entity.pdbx_description
1 polymer ?
#
loop_
_entity_poly.entity_id
_entity_poly.type
_entity_poly.pdbx_seq_one_letter_code
_entity_poly.pdbx_strand_id
1 'polypeptide(L)'
;MTTAIATRRSVHRLIEPAPDDREVTELVRLAAAAPDHGLLRPWRWVLLRGTGREELGACLAADAPPERRAQVSAKTSRAPLLATLVFAPAPDHRVPEWEQLIAAGLMAYSLMLLLHARGYASVWRTGPHTESGPARRMLGLQDTERLLGWLYIGTEERPGAARPPGPPDVSGRILSFGPARCPVCRRPAPPDHGWTLRSRHRTSEGLIGYSTRPCGCVSIAVDDRVIASFSPAKQGPPRAHHRTR
;
A
#
# COMPACT_ATOMS: atom_id res chain seq x y z
N MET A 1 -8.23 11.36 12.37
CA MET A 1 -7.57 10.16 11.80
C MET A 1 -7.54 10.19 10.28
N THR A 2 -8.69 10.25 9.60
CA THR A 2 -8.79 10.26 8.12
C THR A 2 -8.00 11.39 7.45
N THR A 3 -7.97 12.58 8.06
CA THR A 3 -7.19 13.72 7.56
C THR A 3 -5.71 13.38 7.44
N ALA A 4 -5.09 12.79 8.47
CA ALA A 4 -3.67 12.46 8.44
C ALA A 4 -3.34 11.46 7.33
N ILE A 5 -4.17 10.43 7.14
CA ILE A 5 -4.00 9.45 6.06
C ILE A 5 -4.13 10.13 4.69
N ALA A 6 -5.14 10.99 4.53
CA ALA A 6 -5.42 11.66 3.27
C ALA A 6 -4.38 12.71 2.89
N THR A 7 -3.79 13.41 3.86
CA THR A 7 -2.94 14.58 3.62
C THR A 7 -1.45 14.37 3.88
N ARG A 8 -1.03 13.32 4.61
CA ARG A 8 0.40 13.02 4.82
C ARG A 8 1.11 12.74 3.51
N ARG A 9 2.23 13.43 3.27
CA ARG A 9 3.07 13.24 2.08
C ARG A 9 4.52 13.00 2.47
N SER A 10 5.27 12.43 1.53
CA SER A 10 6.71 12.31 1.65
C SER A 10 7.33 13.66 1.29
N VAL A 11 7.88 14.36 2.29
CA VAL A 11 8.44 15.70 2.12
C VAL A 11 9.95 15.62 2.00
N HIS A 12 10.50 16.10 0.89
CA HIS A 12 11.91 15.92 0.56
C HIS A 12 12.83 17.05 1.04
N ARG A 13 12.27 18.21 1.43
CA ARG A 13 12.98 19.38 1.96
C ARG A 13 12.50 19.64 3.38
N LEU A 14 13.35 19.31 4.35
CA LEU A 14 13.04 19.33 5.77
C LEU A 14 14.03 20.25 6.49
N ILE A 15 13.50 21.16 7.28
CA ILE A 15 14.25 22.14 8.08
C ILE A 15 13.89 22.01 9.55
N GLU A 16 14.56 22.75 10.42
CA GLU A 16 14.17 22.86 11.83
C GLU A 16 12.77 23.51 11.98
N PRO A 17 12.02 23.18 13.04
CA PRO A 17 12.33 22.21 14.10
C PRO A 17 12.05 20.75 13.69
N ALA A 18 12.74 19.82 14.35
CA ALA A 18 12.30 18.42 14.53
C ALA A 18 11.76 18.18 15.95
N PRO A 19 10.96 17.11 16.19
CA PRO A 19 10.55 16.74 17.54
C PRO A 19 11.77 16.41 18.39
N ASP A 20 11.74 16.75 19.68
CA ASP A 20 12.76 16.34 20.65
C ASP A 20 12.67 14.84 20.99
N ASP A 21 13.63 14.31 21.76
CA ASP A 21 13.68 12.87 22.06
C ASP A 21 12.52 12.40 22.93
N ARG A 22 11.99 13.27 23.79
CA ARG A 22 10.81 12.96 24.62
C ARG A 22 9.58 12.85 23.73
N GLU A 23 9.37 13.78 22.81
CA GLU A 23 8.27 13.77 21.88
C GLU A 23 8.36 12.57 20.93
N VAL A 24 9.55 12.27 20.38
CA VAL A 24 9.75 11.07 19.56
C VAL A 24 9.40 9.81 20.35
N THR A 25 9.84 9.70 21.61
CA THR A 25 9.53 8.54 22.47
C THR A 25 8.04 8.37 22.67
N GLU A 26 7.30 9.45 22.95
CA GLU A 26 5.85 9.41 23.08
C GLU A 26 5.15 9.01 21.77
N LEU A 27 5.60 9.54 20.63
CA LEU A 27 5.02 9.19 19.34
C LEU A 27 5.32 7.73 18.97
N VAL A 28 6.52 7.22 19.26
CA VAL A 28 6.88 5.81 19.06
C VAL A 28 6.06 4.90 19.99
N ARG A 29 5.84 5.30 21.25
CA ARG A 29 4.97 4.57 22.19
C ARG A 29 3.54 4.45 21.65
N LEU A 30 2.99 5.52 21.08
CA LEU A 30 1.68 5.49 20.43
C LEU A 30 1.69 4.64 19.16
N ALA A 31 2.74 4.75 18.33
CA ALA A 31 2.89 3.97 17.10
C ALA A 31 3.02 2.46 17.38
N ALA A 32 3.55 2.07 18.55
CA ALA A 32 3.68 0.69 18.99
C ALA A 32 2.34 -0.02 19.25
N ALA A 33 1.21 0.69 19.21
CA ALA A 33 -0.12 0.09 19.22
C ALA A 33 -0.51 -0.56 17.88
N ALA A 34 0.34 -0.44 16.85
CA ALA A 34 0.14 -1.12 15.57
C ALA A 34 -0.01 -2.65 15.75
N PRO A 35 -0.75 -3.34 14.86
CA PRO A 35 -0.89 -4.79 14.91
C PRO A 35 0.46 -5.51 14.92
N ASP A 36 0.62 -6.39 15.90
CA ASP A 36 1.84 -7.13 16.16
C ASP A 36 1.48 -8.50 16.76
N HIS A 37 1.60 -9.54 15.95
CA HIS A 37 1.25 -10.90 16.37
C HIS A 37 2.25 -11.37 17.44
N GLY A 38 1.73 -11.60 18.66
CA GLY A 38 2.55 -11.99 19.79
C GLY A 38 3.16 -10.82 20.56
N LEU A 39 2.84 -9.57 20.19
CA LEU A 39 3.32 -8.35 20.86
C LEU A 39 4.86 -8.30 20.99
N LEU A 40 5.55 -8.78 19.95
CA LEU A 40 7.00 -9.00 19.95
C LEU A 40 7.81 -7.72 19.86
N ARG A 41 7.23 -6.66 19.30
CA ARG A 41 7.87 -5.37 18.99
C ARG A 41 9.22 -5.60 18.30
N PRO A 42 9.23 -6.25 17.12
CA PRO A 42 10.44 -6.73 16.46
C PRO A 42 11.22 -5.60 15.78
N TRP A 43 11.42 -4.50 16.48
CA TRP A 43 11.98 -3.27 15.95
C TRP A 43 12.63 -2.42 17.04
N ARG A 44 13.58 -1.58 16.64
CA ARG A 44 14.11 -0.48 17.44
C ARG A 44 14.48 0.70 16.55
N TRP A 45 14.51 1.90 17.14
CA TRP A 45 14.91 3.12 16.46
C TRP A 45 16.28 3.58 16.94
N VAL A 46 17.10 4.08 16.01
CA VAL A 46 18.33 4.83 16.34
C VAL A 46 18.12 6.26 15.87
N LEU A 47 18.20 7.21 16.80
CA LEU A 47 18.00 8.64 16.51
C LEU A 47 19.35 9.31 16.30
N LEU A 48 19.50 10.05 15.20
CA LEU A 48 20.71 10.76 14.83
C LEU A 48 20.38 12.24 14.64
N ARG A 49 21.06 13.08 15.42
CA ARG A 49 20.97 14.54 15.40
C ARG A 49 22.38 15.13 15.42
N GLY A 50 22.51 16.40 15.03
CA GLY A 50 23.79 17.11 15.09
C GLY A 50 24.95 16.29 14.52
N THR A 51 26.01 16.15 15.33
CA THR A 51 27.24 15.39 15.00
C THR A 51 26.98 13.92 14.67
N GLY A 52 25.99 13.26 15.26
CA GLY A 52 25.67 11.87 14.93
C GLY A 52 25.27 11.67 13.46
N ARG A 53 24.63 12.68 12.83
CA ARG A 53 24.35 12.64 11.38
C ARG A 53 25.62 12.84 10.56
N GLU A 54 26.55 13.65 11.03
CA GLU A 54 27.83 13.94 10.38
C GLU A 54 28.74 12.72 10.41
N GLU A 55 28.84 12.04 11.56
CA GLU A 55 29.57 10.78 11.73
C GLU A 55 29.02 9.69 10.81
N LEU A 56 27.69 9.56 10.72
CA LEU A 56 27.09 8.60 9.78
C LEU A 56 27.41 8.99 8.34
N GLY A 57 27.34 10.29 8.02
CA GLY A 57 27.68 10.80 6.69
C GLY A 57 29.11 10.47 6.29
N ALA A 58 30.07 10.69 7.19
CA ALA A 58 31.47 10.32 7.01
C ALA A 58 31.66 8.81 6.85
N CYS A 59 31.00 8.01 7.71
CA CYS A 59 31.02 6.56 7.64
C CYS A 59 30.52 6.05 6.28
N LEU A 60 29.40 6.57 5.78
CA LEU A 60 28.84 6.17 4.49
C LEU A 60 29.69 6.64 3.31
N ALA A 61 30.39 7.76 3.45
CA ALA A 61 31.24 8.32 2.41
C ALA A 61 32.60 7.60 2.29
N ALA A 62 33.07 6.91 3.34
CA ALA A 62 34.36 6.21 3.32
C ALA A 62 34.45 5.18 2.18
N ASP A 63 33.35 4.45 1.93
CA ASP A 63 33.26 3.42 0.89
C ASP A 63 32.85 3.97 -0.49
N ALA A 64 32.61 5.29 -0.60
CA ALA A 64 32.20 5.91 -1.85
C ALA A 64 33.42 6.34 -2.70
N PRO A 65 33.29 6.36 -4.05
CA PRO A 65 34.29 6.97 -4.93
C PRO A 65 34.62 8.40 -4.48
N PRO A 66 35.89 8.84 -4.54
CA PRO A 66 36.33 10.14 -4.03
C PRO A 66 35.43 11.32 -4.45
N GLU A 67 35.03 11.35 -5.73
CA GLU A 67 34.18 12.38 -6.33
C GLU A 67 32.73 12.37 -5.81
N ARG A 68 32.28 11.26 -5.21
CA ARG A 68 30.93 11.12 -4.65
C ARG A 68 30.88 11.24 -3.13
N ARG A 69 32.02 11.27 -2.43
CA ARG A 69 32.08 11.29 -0.96
C ARG A 69 31.28 12.44 -0.34
N ALA A 70 31.47 13.65 -0.85
CA ALA A 70 30.73 14.83 -0.39
C ALA A 70 29.22 14.68 -0.59
N GLN A 71 28.80 14.18 -1.76
CA GLN A 71 27.39 13.92 -2.06
C GLN A 71 26.79 12.87 -1.13
N VAL A 72 27.52 11.79 -0.84
CA VAL A 72 27.07 10.71 0.05
C VAL A 72 26.93 11.20 1.48
N SER A 73 27.96 11.89 2.00
CA SER A 73 27.95 12.46 3.35
C SER A 73 26.78 13.44 3.53
N ALA A 74 26.55 14.33 2.57
CA ALA A 74 25.46 15.30 2.63
C ALA A 74 24.05 14.67 2.66
N LYS A 75 23.88 13.37 2.33
CA LYS A 75 22.57 12.71 2.38
C LYS A 75 22.03 12.65 3.80
N THR A 76 22.87 12.40 4.81
CA THR A 76 22.45 12.24 6.20
C THR A 76 21.99 13.55 6.83
N SER A 77 22.43 14.69 6.29
CA SER A 77 22.09 16.03 6.76
C SER A 77 20.83 16.65 6.13
N ARG A 78 20.05 15.88 5.34
CA ARG A 78 18.86 16.37 4.61
C ARG A 78 17.65 16.74 5.48
N ALA A 79 17.69 16.41 6.77
CA ALA A 79 16.67 16.76 7.74
C ALA A 79 17.30 16.87 9.13
N PRO A 80 16.77 17.72 10.03
CA PRO A 80 17.35 17.94 11.36
C PRO A 80 17.40 16.69 12.24
N LEU A 81 16.43 15.78 12.07
CA LEU A 81 16.43 14.45 12.68
C LEU A 81 16.46 13.36 11.62
N LEU A 82 17.37 12.40 11.79
CA LEU A 82 17.39 11.14 11.05
C LEU A 82 17.10 9.99 12.03
N ALA A 83 15.96 9.34 11.90
CA ALA A 83 15.58 8.18 12.69
C ALA A 83 15.70 6.92 11.83
N THR A 84 16.50 5.94 12.25
CA THR A 84 16.73 4.72 11.45
C THR A 84 15.94 3.55 12.03
N LEU A 85 15.12 2.88 11.23
CA LEU A 85 14.37 1.71 11.70
C LEU A 85 15.21 0.45 11.55
N VAL A 86 15.51 -0.19 12.66
CA VAL A 86 16.12 -1.51 12.69
C VAL A 86 15.03 -2.54 12.95
N PHE A 87 14.90 -3.51 12.06
CA PHE A 87 14.14 -4.74 12.28
C PHE A 87 14.97 -5.68 13.14
N ALA A 88 14.39 -6.10 14.25
CA ALA A 88 15.01 -6.97 15.25
C ALA A 88 14.06 -8.15 15.50
N PRO A 89 14.06 -9.16 14.61
CA PRO A 89 13.16 -10.29 14.73
C PRO A 89 13.48 -11.11 15.98
N ALA A 90 12.46 -11.70 16.58
CA ALA A 90 12.61 -12.79 17.54
C ALA A 90 12.95 -14.07 16.75
N PRO A 91 14.20 -14.58 16.82
CA PRO A 91 14.60 -15.78 16.10
C PRO A 91 13.86 -17.00 16.63
N ASP A 92 13.60 -17.97 15.75
CA ASP A 92 12.96 -19.26 16.07
C ASP A 92 11.61 -19.15 16.82
N HIS A 93 10.94 -18.01 16.69
CA HIS A 93 9.64 -17.79 17.30
C HIS A 93 8.52 -18.42 16.45
N ARG A 94 7.42 -18.82 17.10
CA ARG A 94 6.23 -19.38 16.42
C ARG A 94 5.55 -18.42 15.44
N VAL A 95 5.84 -17.12 15.56
CA VAL A 95 5.34 -16.07 14.66
C VAL A 95 6.36 -15.91 13.55
N PRO A 96 5.99 -16.15 12.28
CA PRO A 96 6.95 -16.16 11.19
C PRO A 96 7.54 -14.76 10.95
N GLU A 97 8.80 -14.70 10.50
CA GLU A 97 9.55 -13.45 10.34
C GLU A 97 8.84 -12.43 9.45
N TRP A 98 8.10 -12.88 8.43
CA TRP A 98 7.36 -11.98 7.54
C TRP A 98 6.24 -11.22 8.25
N GLU A 99 5.58 -11.82 9.25
CA GLU A 99 4.57 -11.14 10.08
C GLU A 99 5.23 -10.10 10.98
N GLN A 100 6.39 -10.45 11.55
CA GLN A 100 7.20 -9.54 12.36
C GLN A 100 7.66 -8.33 11.53
N LEU A 101 8.09 -8.56 10.29
CA LEU A 101 8.49 -7.50 9.36
C LEU A 101 7.32 -6.56 9.01
N ILE A 102 6.12 -7.12 8.79
CA ILE A 102 4.92 -6.31 8.58
C ILE A 102 4.60 -5.47 9.82
N ALA A 103 4.70 -6.03 11.03
CA ALA A 103 4.48 -5.29 12.28
C ALA A 103 5.43 -4.09 12.40
N ALA A 104 6.72 -4.26 12.09
CA ALA A 104 7.68 -3.16 12.05
C ALA A 104 7.30 -2.07 11.03
N GLY A 105 6.84 -2.46 9.83
CA GLY A 105 6.35 -1.54 8.81
C GLY A 105 5.08 -0.77 9.22
N LEU A 106 4.11 -1.45 9.85
CA LEU A 106 2.87 -0.84 10.35
C LEU A 106 3.15 0.17 11.47
N MET A 107 4.07 -0.15 12.37
CA MET A 107 4.54 0.77 13.41
C MET A 107 5.19 2.01 12.79
N ALA A 108 6.11 1.83 11.83
CA ALA A 108 6.74 2.95 11.15
C ALA A 108 5.74 3.86 10.43
N TYR A 109 4.76 3.29 9.72
CA TYR A 109 3.73 4.08 9.06
C TYR A 109 2.85 4.82 10.07
N SER A 110 2.50 4.19 11.20
CA SER A 110 1.79 4.83 12.30
C SER A 110 2.56 6.02 12.86
N LEU A 111 3.88 5.88 13.07
CA LEU A 111 4.76 6.98 13.49
C LEU A 111 4.74 8.14 12.48
N MET A 112 4.80 7.85 11.17
CA MET A 112 4.74 8.89 10.14
C MET A 112 3.41 9.65 10.13
N LEU A 113 2.29 8.97 10.40
CA LEU A 113 0.98 9.61 10.54
C LEU A 113 0.89 10.47 11.81
N LEU A 114 1.47 10.01 12.92
CA LEU A 114 1.51 10.74 14.18
C LEU A 114 2.38 12.00 14.08
N LEU A 115 3.56 11.91 13.45
CA LEU A 115 4.43 13.04 13.14
C LEU A 115 3.66 14.11 12.33
N HIS A 116 2.96 13.67 11.27
CA HIS A 116 2.14 14.56 10.45
C HIS A 116 0.99 15.20 11.23
N ALA A 117 0.33 14.45 12.11
CA ALA A 117 -0.71 14.98 12.99
C ALA A 117 -0.18 16.02 14.00
N ARG A 118 1.12 15.99 14.31
CA ARG A 118 1.83 16.98 15.14
C ARG A 118 2.43 18.14 14.35
N GLY A 119 2.20 18.20 13.03
CA GLY A 119 2.71 19.27 12.17
C GLY A 119 4.14 19.05 11.66
N TYR A 120 4.76 17.92 11.98
CA TYR A 120 6.05 17.55 11.40
C TYR A 120 5.86 16.87 10.05
N ALA A 121 6.87 16.99 9.21
CA ALA A 121 6.96 16.31 7.93
C ALA A 121 8.02 15.22 7.98
N SER A 122 7.87 14.22 7.12
CA SER A 122 8.83 13.12 7.03
C SER A 122 8.96 12.52 5.64
N VAL A 123 10.08 11.86 5.39
CA VAL A 123 10.27 11.02 4.21
C VAL A 123 11.07 9.77 4.57
N TRP A 124 10.54 8.62 4.19
CA TRP A 124 11.23 7.35 4.26
C TRP A 124 12.13 7.17 3.05
N ARG A 125 13.39 6.79 3.26
CA ARG A 125 14.30 6.40 2.18
C ARG A 125 15.07 5.14 2.56
N THR A 126 15.42 4.38 1.54
CA THR A 126 16.37 3.26 1.65
C THR A 126 17.53 3.54 0.69
N GLY A 127 18.26 2.49 0.29
CA GLY A 127 19.36 2.55 -0.67
C GLY A 127 20.48 1.59 -0.24
N PRO A 128 21.53 1.42 -1.06
CA PRO A 128 22.59 0.44 -0.79
C PRO A 128 23.28 0.64 0.57
N HIS A 129 23.24 1.85 1.11
CA HIS A 129 23.79 2.17 2.43
C HIS A 129 23.08 1.47 3.59
N THR A 130 21.85 0.95 3.44
CA THR A 130 21.20 0.18 4.52
C THR A 130 21.86 -1.18 4.74
N GLU A 131 22.64 -1.66 3.76
CA GLU A 131 23.38 -2.92 3.82
C GLU A 131 24.88 -2.71 4.08
N SER A 132 25.33 -1.45 4.24
CA SER A 132 26.73 -1.14 4.50
C SER A 132 27.20 -1.73 5.82
N GLY A 133 28.21 -2.61 5.77
CA GLY A 133 28.84 -3.20 6.96
C GLY A 133 29.34 -2.16 7.97
N PRO A 134 30.09 -1.12 7.55
CA PRO A 134 30.47 -0.02 8.42
C PRO A 134 29.28 0.68 9.09
N ALA A 135 28.23 1.01 8.34
CA ALA A 135 27.04 1.65 8.91
C ALA A 135 26.34 0.75 9.92
N ARG A 136 26.21 -0.55 9.63
CA ARG A 136 25.65 -1.55 10.56
C ARG A 136 26.42 -1.58 11.88
N ARG A 137 27.75 -1.61 11.83
CA ARG A 137 28.60 -1.58 13.03
C ARG A 137 28.45 -0.27 13.81
N MET A 138 28.50 0.87 13.12
CA MET A 138 28.34 2.19 13.75
C MET A 138 27.00 2.31 14.48
N LEU A 139 25.93 1.79 13.90
CA LEU A 139 24.58 1.83 14.47
C LEU A 139 24.30 0.68 15.47
N GLY A 140 25.31 -0.14 15.76
CA GLY A 140 25.24 -1.24 16.73
C GLY A 140 24.27 -2.36 16.33
N LEU A 141 24.15 -2.68 15.04
CA LEU A 141 23.29 -3.77 14.57
C LEU A 141 23.90 -5.13 14.90
N GLN A 142 23.05 -6.04 15.40
CA GLN A 142 23.37 -7.45 15.54
C GLN A 142 23.27 -8.17 14.18
N ASP A 143 23.83 -9.38 14.10
CA ASP A 143 23.83 -10.17 12.85
C ASP A 143 22.43 -10.57 12.40
N THR A 144 21.51 -10.78 13.34
CA THR A 144 20.09 -11.09 13.08
C THR A 144 19.25 -9.86 12.73
N GLU A 145 19.79 -8.65 12.90
CA GLU A 145 19.05 -7.41 12.69
C GLU A 145 19.20 -6.88 11.25
N ARG A 146 18.17 -6.17 10.78
CA ARG A 146 18.18 -5.53 9.46
C ARG A 146 17.82 -4.07 9.55
N LEU A 147 18.65 -3.19 8.99
CA LEU A 147 18.30 -1.79 8.83
C LEU A 147 17.29 -1.65 7.68
N LEU A 148 16.04 -1.31 8.01
CA LEU A 148 14.94 -1.22 7.03
C LEU A 148 14.91 0.11 6.29
N GLY A 149 15.50 1.17 6.87
CA GLY A 149 15.57 2.46 6.20
C GLY A 149 15.84 3.64 7.12
N TRP A 150 15.82 4.80 6.49
CA TRP A 150 16.13 6.11 7.02
C TRP A 150 14.86 6.96 6.99
N LEU A 151 14.31 7.30 8.15
CA LEU A 151 13.22 8.23 8.29
C LEU A 151 13.79 9.63 8.58
N TYR A 152 13.75 10.49 7.58
CA TYR A 152 14.11 11.90 7.72
C TYR A 152 12.92 12.65 8.31
N ILE A 153 13.13 13.42 9.37
CA ILE A 153 12.07 14.11 10.13
C ILE A 153 12.48 15.57 10.34
N GLY A 154 11.52 16.48 10.16
CA GLY A 154 11.67 17.91 10.41
C GLY A 154 10.39 18.66 10.05
N THR A 155 10.49 19.96 9.84
CA THR A 155 9.41 20.81 9.36
C THR A 155 9.51 21.00 7.85
N GLU A 156 8.38 21.02 7.13
CA GLU A 156 8.36 21.26 5.68
C GLU A 156 8.79 22.71 5.38
N GLU A 157 9.84 22.88 4.56
CA GLU A 157 10.37 24.21 4.21
C GLU A 157 9.33 25.09 3.50
N ARG A 158 8.48 24.48 2.67
CA ARG A 158 7.43 25.16 1.89
C ARG A 158 6.10 24.41 2.03
N PRO A 159 5.32 24.69 3.09
CA PRO A 159 4.05 24.01 3.32
C PRO A 159 3.13 24.09 2.11
N GLY A 160 2.60 22.94 1.69
CA GLY A 160 1.63 22.85 0.59
C GLY A 160 2.22 22.90 -0.83
N ALA A 161 3.55 22.90 -0.97
CA ALA A 161 4.20 22.83 -2.29
C ALA A 161 3.90 21.52 -3.04
N ALA A 162 3.68 20.42 -2.33
CA ALA A 162 3.28 19.14 -2.90
C ALA A 162 1.75 19.04 -2.98
N ARG A 163 1.19 19.18 -4.19
CA ARG A 163 -0.24 18.89 -4.42
C ARG A 163 -0.50 17.38 -4.20
N PRO A 164 -1.56 16.99 -3.48
CA PRO A 164 -2.02 15.62 -3.43
C PRO A 164 -2.13 15.02 -4.83
N PRO A 165 -1.55 13.85 -5.12
CA PRO A 165 -2.11 13.05 -6.20
C PRO A 165 -3.59 12.82 -5.88
N GLY A 166 -4.44 12.88 -6.91
CA GLY A 166 -5.84 12.50 -6.75
C GLY A 166 -5.95 11.07 -6.18
N PRO A 167 -7.07 10.71 -5.54
CA PRO A 167 -7.27 9.35 -5.05
C PRO A 167 -7.05 8.36 -6.21
N PRO A 168 -6.21 7.34 -6.04
CA PRO A 168 -5.97 6.36 -7.10
C PRO A 168 -7.25 5.54 -7.33
N ASP A 169 -7.52 5.16 -8.57
CA ASP A 169 -8.51 4.12 -8.85
C ASP A 169 -7.94 2.76 -8.39
N VAL A 170 -8.56 2.19 -7.36
CA VAL A 170 -8.18 0.91 -6.77
C VAL A 170 -9.13 -0.22 -7.13
N SER A 171 -10.12 0.03 -7.99
CA SER A 171 -11.17 -0.94 -8.31
C SER A 171 -10.61 -2.26 -8.84
N GLY A 172 -9.56 -2.19 -9.68
CA GLY A 172 -8.86 -3.37 -10.19
C GLY A 172 -7.97 -4.11 -9.18
N ARG A 173 -7.77 -3.56 -7.98
CA ARG A 173 -6.99 -4.17 -6.89
C ARG A 173 -7.88 -4.80 -5.81
N ILE A 174 -9.20 -4.61 -5.90
CA ILE A 174 -10.18 -5.15 -4.96
C ILE A 174 -10.95 -6.24 -5.68
N LEU A 175 -10.66 -7.50 -5.33
CA LEU A 175 -11.40 -8.65 -5.83
C LEU A 175 -12.37 -9.12 -4.75
N SER A 176 -13.64 -9.25 -5.11
CA SER A 176 -14.63 -9.92 -4.25
C SER A 176 -14.72 -11.37 -4.65
N PHE A 177 -14.30 -12.27 -3.76
CA PHE A 177 -14.60 -13.69 -3.91
C PHE A 177 -16.01 -13.96 -3.40
N GLY A 178 -16.82 -14.62 -4.22
CA GLY A 178 -18.18 -15.02 -3.89
C GLY A 178 -18.64 -16.11 -4.83
N PRO A 179 -19.76 -16.80 -4.53
CA PRO A 179 -20.31 -17.79 -5.44
C PRO A 179 -20.51 -17.15 -6.81
N ALA A 180 -20.19 -17.88 -7.89
CA ALA A 180 -20.40 -17.40 -9.24
C ALA A 180 -21.83 -16.84 -9.35
N ARG A 181 -22.01 -15.68 -9.98
CA ARG A 181 -23.35 -15.09 -10.15
C ARG A 181 -23.72 -15.10 -11.62
N CYS A 182 -25.00 -15.31 -11.91
CA CYS A 182 -25.50 -15.15 -13.27
C CYS A 182 -25.17 -13.72 -13.76
N PRO A 183 -24.56 -13.54 -14.95
CA PRO A 183 -24.22 -12.21 -15.46
C PRO A 183 -25.45 -11.36 -15.78
N VAL A 184 -26.63 -11.97 -15.91
CA VAL A 184 -27.89 -11.31 -16.24
C VAL A 184 -28.70 -10.93 -15.00
N CYS A 185 -29.04 -11.90 -14.13
CA CYS A 185 -29.90 -11.64 -12.95
C CYS A 185 -29.16 -11.57 -11.62
N ARG A 186 -27.84 -11.75 -11.60
CA ARG A 186 -26.97 -11.74 -10.39
C ARG A 186 -27.33 -12.76 -9.29
N ARG A 187 -28.28 -13.68 -9.52
CA ARG A 187 -28.56 -14.81 -8.62
C ARG A 187 -27.30 -15.69 -8.49
N PRO A 188 -27.03 -16.26 -7.30
CA PRO A 188 -25.97 -17.24 -7.12
C PRO A 188 -26.13 -18.39 -8.11
N ALA A 189 -25.02 -18.83 -8.68
CA ALA A 189 -24.89 -19.93 -9.59
C ALA A 189 -23.77 -20.83 -9.04
N PRO A 190 -23.92 -22.16 -9.13
CA PRO A 190 -22.81 -23.07 -8.85
C PRO A 190 -21.60 -22.77 -9.74
N PRO A 191 -20.37 -23.10 -9.30
CA PRO A 191 -19.13 -22.82 -10.05
C PRO A 191 -19.15 -23.35 -11.49
N ASP A 192 -19.80 -24.50 -11.72
CA ASP A 192 -19.77 -25.23 -12.98
C ASP A 192 -21.00 -24.98 -13.88
N HIS A 193 -21.76 -23.91 -13.65
CA HIS A 193 -23.03 -23.67 -14.36
C HIS A 193 -22.93 -22.49 -15.34
N GLY A 194 -22.27 -22.80 -16.46
CA GLY A 194 -22.22 -21.96 -17.66
C GLY A 194 -23.56 -21.87 -18.41
N TRP A 195 -23.51 -21.33 -19.62
CA TRP A 195 -24.67 -21.31 -20.52
C TRP A 195 -24.90 -22.70 -21.11
N THR A 196 -26.13 -23.21 -21.02
CA THR A 196 -26.54 -24.46 -21.67
C THR A 196 -27.25 -24.14 -22.98
N LEU A 197 -26.69 -24.54 -24.11
CA LEU A 197 -27.33 -24.40 -25.42
C LEU A 197 -28.66 -25.19 -25.44
N ARG A 198 -29.74 -24.54 -25.85
CA ARG A 198 -31.08 -25.13 -25.96
C ARG A 198 -31.51 -25.37 -27.39
N SER A 199 -31.24 -24.41 -28.26
CA SER A 199 -31.55 -24.54 -29.68
C SER A 199 -30.57 -23.75 -30.53
N ARG A 200 -30.47 -24.14 -31.79
CA ARG A 200 -29.58 -23.52 -32.77
C ARG A 200 -30.22 -23.63 -34.16
N HIS A 201 -30.35 -22.50 -34.86
CA HIS A 201 -31.02 -22.43 -36.16
C HIS A 201 -30.23 -21.53 -37.10
N ARG A 202 -30.11 -21.94 -38.37
CA ARG A 202 -29.47 -21.14 -39.42
C ARG A 202 -30.50 -20.22 -40.05
N THR A 203 -30.18 -18.93 -40.15
CA THR A 203 -31.01 -17.92 -40.82
C THR A 203 -30.17 -17.16 -41.85
N SER A 204 -30.78 -16.21 -42.56
CA SER A 204 -30.06 -15.27 -43.44
C SER A 204 -29.07 -14.37 -42.68
N GLU A 205 -29.26 -14.22 -41.38
CA GLU A 205 -28.44 -13.39 -40.48
C GLU A 205 -27.26 -14.16 -39.85
N GLY A 206 -27.18 -15.48 -40.05
CA GLY A 206 -26.13 -16.35 -39.47
C GLY A 206 -26.69 -17.50 -38.62
N LEU A 207 -25.83 -18.14 -37.81
CA LEU A 207 -26.21 -19.23 -36.93
C LEU A 207 -26.69 -18.70 -35.58
N ILE A 208 -28.01 -18.65 -35.40
CA ILE A 208 -28.62 -18.17 -34.15
C ILE A 208 -28.66 -19.30 -33.13
N GLY A 209 -28.08 -19.09 -31.94
CA GLY A 209 -28.10 -20.01 -30.80
C GLY A 209 -28.81 -19.40 -29.59
N TYR A 210 -29.71 -20.17 -28.97
CA TYR A 210 -30.38 -19.80 -27.72
C TYR A 210 -29.82 -20.67 -26.60
N SER A 211 -29.31 -20.04 -25.53
CA SER A 211 -28.80 -20.76 -24.36
C SER A 211 -29.49 -20.27 -23.09
N THR A 212 -29.59 -21.14 -22.08
CA THR A 212 -30.20 -20.80 -20.79
C THR A 212 -29.24 -21.07 -19.64
N ARG A 213 -29.45 -20.42 -18.50
CA ARG A 213 -28.85 -20.78 -17.21
C ARG A 213 -29.89 -21.39 -16.26
N PRO A 214 -29.46 -22.10 -15.19
CA PRO A 214 -30.37 -22.67 -14.18
C PRO A 214 -31.30 -21.64 -13.51
N CYS A 215 -30.88 -20.37 -13.45
CA CYS A 215 -31.72 -19.28 -12.96
C CYS A 215 -32.80 -18.82 -13.95
N GLY A 216 -32.94 -19.48 -15.11
CA GLY A 216 -33.91 -19.18 -16.16
C GLY A 216 -33.51 -18.06 -17.11
N CYS A 217 -32.38 -17.38 -16.89
CA CYS A 217 -31.89 -16.37 -17.82
C CYS A 217 -31.52 -16.99 -19.17
N VAL A 218 -31.69 -16.22 -20.24
CA VAL A 218 -31.47 -16.66 -21.62
C VAL A 218 -30.43 -15.75 -22.29
N SER A 219 -29.58 -16.31 -23.15
CA SER A 219 -28.71 -15.58 -24.06
C SER A 219 -29.00 -15.99 -25.50
N ILE A 220 -28.99 -15.02 -26.41
CA ILE A 220 -29.06 -15.23 -27.85
C ILE A 220 -27.69 -14.89 -28.42
N ALA A 221 -27.13 -15.80 -29.22
CA ALA A 221 -25.89 -15.61 -29.93
C ALA A 221 -26.11 -15.76 -31.44
N VAL A 222 -25.35 -15.02 -32.25
CA VAL A 222 -25.23 -15.22 -33.70
C VAL A 222 -23.77 -15.52 -33.99
N ASP A 223 -23.50 -16.65 -34.66
CA ASP A 223 -22.14 -17.13 -34.95
C ASP A 223 -21.24 -17.12 -33.70
N ASP A 224 -21.78 -17.70 -32.61
CA ASP A 224 -21.17 -17.83 -31.29
C ASP A 224 -20.85 -16.51 -30.56
N ARG A 225 -21.29 -15.35 -31.09
CA ARG A 225 -21.24 -14.05 -30.40
C ARG A 225 -22.57 -13.72 -29.74
N VAL A 226 -22.57 -13.49 -28.43
CA VAL A 226 -23.79 -13.09 -27.70
C VAL A 226 -24.26 -11.71 -28.16
N ILE A 227 -25.46 -11.63 -28.73
CA ILE A 227 -26.09 -10.39 -29.19
C ILE A 227 -27.13 -9.85 -28.20
N ALA A 228 -27.71 -10.72 -27.36
CA ALA A 228 -28.71 -10.33 -26.37
C ALA A 228 -28.71 -11.28 -25.17
N SER A 229 -29.15 -10.78 -24.01
CA SER A 229 -29.38 -11.60 -22.82
C SER A 229 -30.52 -11.02 -21.99
N PHE A 230 -31.38 -11.88 -21.44
CA PHE A 230 -32.58 -11.47 -20.71
C PHE A 230 -32.83 -12.33 -19.48
N SER A 231 -33.39 -11.69 -18.46
CA SER A 231 -33.86 -12.35 -17.24
C SER A 231 -35.38 -12.53 -17.34
N PRO A 232 -35.92 -13.74 -17.10
CA PRO A 232 -37.36 -13.96 -17.07
C PRO A 232 -38.06 -13.13 -15.97
N ALA A 233 -37.33 -12.68 -14.95
CA ALA A 233 -37.87 -11.83 -13.89
C ALA A 233 -38.04 -10.34 -14.28
N LYS A 234 -37.60 -9.92 -15.47
CA LYS A 234 -37.72 -8.51 -15.94
C LYS A 234 -38.73 -8.30 -17.08
N GLN A 235 -39.44 -9.33 -17.52
CA GLN A 235 -40.55 -9.15 -18.46
C GLN A 235 -41.83 -8.81 -17.68
N GLY A 236 -41.97 -7.54 -17.30
CA GLY A 236 -43.32 -6.97 -17.14
C GLY A 236 -44.03 -7.01 -18.51
N PRO A 237 -45.38 -7.02 -18.54
CA PRO A 237 -46.13 -7.17 -19.78
C PRO A 237 -45.74 -6.08 -20.80
N PRO A 238 -45.81 -6.36 -22.12
CA PRO A 238 -45.45 -5.39 -23.14
C PRO A 238 -46.27 -4.12 -22.96
N ARG A 239 -45.62 -2.95 -22.93
CA ARG A 239 -46.34 -1.67 -22.93
C ARG A 239 -47.15 -1.58 -24.21
N ALA A 240 -48.48 -1.54 -24.07
CA ALA A 240 -49.37 -1.26 -25.18
C ALA A 240 -49.03 0.11 -25.76
N HIS A 241 -48.63 0.16 -27.03
CA HIS A 241 -48.58 1.40 -27.77
C HIS A 241 -50.01 1.87 -28.03
N HIS A 242 -50.47 2.86 -27.25
CA HIS A 242 -51.64 3.63 -27.61
C HIS A 242 -51.37 4.36 -28.93
N ARG A 243 -52.01 3.89 -30.01
CA ARG A 243 -52.28 4.72 -31.17
C ARG A 243 -53.33 5.75 -30.75
N THR A 244 -52.92 6.99 -30.57
CA THR A 244 -53.82 8.14 -30.58
C THR A 244 -54.36 8.31 -31.99
N ARG A 245 -55.69 8.36 -32.12
CA ARG A 245 -56.38 8.97 -33.27
C ARG A 245 -56.21 10.48 -33.23
#